data_AF-A0A7X2PRC2-F1
#
_entry.id   AF-A0A7X2PRC2-F1
#
_cell.length_a   1.000
_cell.length_b   1.000
_cell.length_c   1.000
_cell.angle_alpha   90.00
_cell.angle_beta   90.00
_cell.angle_gamma   90.00
#
_symmetry.space_group_name_H-M   'P 1'
#
loop_
_entity.id
_entity.type
_entity.pdbx_description
1 polymer ?
#
loop_
_entity_poly.entity_id
_entity_poly.type
_entity_poly.pdbx_seq_one_letter_code
_entity_poly.pdbx_strand_id
1 'polypeptide(L)' 'MHIAIEGMHCDACVRRVRMALEKVDGLTVRDVKVGSAVVDADAAQQAAALEAIQKAGYQPHIPV' A
#
# COMPACT_ATOMS: atom_id res chain seq x y z
N MET A 1 6.94 0.09 7.88
CA MET A 1 5.59 -0.48 8.08
C MET A 1 5.30 -1.56 7.03
N HIS A 2 4.72 -2.70 7.44
CA HIS A 2 4.22 -3.73 6.52
C HIS A 2 2.70 -3.66 6.39
N ILE A 3 2.24 -3.73 5.15
CA ILE A 3 0.82 -3.77 4.79
C ILE A 3 0.62 -5.02 3.95
N ALA A 4 -0.21 -5.95 4.42
CA ALA A 4 -0.61 -7.07 3.58
C ALA A 4 -1.88 -6.68 2.81
N ILE A 5 -1.99 -7.15 1.57
CA ILE A 5 -3.00 -6.65 0.63
C ILE A 5 -3.71 -7.82 -0.02
N GLU A 6 -5.01 -7.94 0.24
CA GLU A 6 -5.86 -8.95 -0.37
C GLU A 6 -6.33 -8.53 -1.76
N GLY A 7 -6.49 -9.54 -2.64
CA GLY A 7 -6.91 -9.34 -4.04
C GLY A 7 -5.79 -8.95 -5.00
N MET A 8 -4.54 -8.80 -4.54
CA MET A 8 -3.40 -8.54 -5.40
C MET A 8 -2.86 -9.86 -5.98
N HIS A 9 -3.14 -10.14 -7.26
CA HIS A 9 -2.77 -11.42 -7.90
C HIS A 9 -2.06 -11.26 -9.27
N CYS A 10 -1.66 -10.04 -9.64
CA CYS A 10 -1.03 -9.75 -10.92
C CYS A 10 0.01 -8.62 -10.79
N ASP A 11 1.05 -8.63 -11.63
CA ASP A 11 2.12 -7.62 -11.66
C ASP A 11 1.56 -6.20 -11.90
N ALA A 12 0.50 -6.09 -12.72
CA ALA A 12 -0.20 -4.83 -12.93
C ALA A 12 -0.84 -4.27 -11.65
N CYS A 13 -1.26 -5.13 -10.72
CA CYS A 13 -1.84 -4.72 -9.44
C CYS A 13 -0.76 -4.11 -8.52
N VAL A 14 0.45 -4.68 -8.52
CA VAL A 14 1.61 -4.16 -7.78
C VAL A 14 1.91 -2.72 -8.22
N ARG A 15 1.98 -2.50 -9.55
CA ARG A 15 2.21 -1.18 -10.13
C ARG A 15 1.14 -0.16 -9.75
N ARG A 16 -0.15 -0.53 -9.75
CA ARG A 16 -1.23 0.36 -9.31
C ARG A 16 -1.11 0.75 -7.85
N VAL A 17 -0.86 -0.21 -6.97
CA VAL A 17 -0.73 0.06 -5.53
C VAL A 17 0.50 0.91 -5.26
N ARG A 18 1.64 0.61 -5.88
CA ARG A 18 2.84 1.44 -5.78
C ARG A 18 2.55 2.89 -6.16
N MET A 19 1.92 3.12 -7.32
CA MET A 19 1.55 4.47 -7.76
C MET A 19 0.52 5.16 -6.84
N ALA A 20 -0.39 4.41 -6.21
CA ALA A 20 -1.33 4.96 -5.25
C ALA A 20 -0.63 5.40 -3.96
N LEU A 21 0.33 4.60 -3.48
CA LEU A 21 1.13 4.89 -2.30
C LEU A 21 2.09 6.07 -2.54
N GLU A 22 2.75 6.12 -3.70
CA GLU A 22 3.65 7.24 -4.07
C GLU A 22 2.94 8.59 -4.18
N LYS A 23 1.60 8.61 -4.26
CA LYS A 23 0.80 9.85 -4.23
C LYS A 23 0.54 10.37 -2.82
N VAL A 24 0.82 9.59 -1.78
CA VAL A 24 0.63 10.00 -0.40
C VAL A 24 1.80 10.90 0.01
N ASP A 25 1.49 12.14 0.38
CA ASP A 25 2.51 13.13 0.72
C ASP A 25 3.31 12.72 1.95
N GLY A 26 4.64 12.74 1.82
CA GLY A 26 5.57 12.31 2.87
C GLY A 26 5.69 10.79 3.08
N LEU A 27 4.97 9.96 2.32
CA LEU A 27 5.10 8.50 2.40
C LEU A 27 6.26 8.01 1.52
N THR A 28 7.13 7.16 2.08
CA THR A 28 8.23 6.55 1.32
C THR A 28 7.92 5.09 1.02
N VAL A 29 7.75 4.75 -0.25
CA VAL A 29 7.59 3.34 -0.65
C VAL A 29 8.95 2.65 -0.63
N ARG A 30 9.08 1.59 0.18
CA ARG A 30 10.33 0.82 0.35
C ARG A 30 10.37 -0.37 -0.60
N ASP A 31 9.32 -1.18 -0.59
CA ASP A 31 9.19 -2.38 -1.41
C ASP A 31 7.70 -2.65 -1.67
N VAL A 32 7.33 -3.12 -2.86
CA VAL A 32 5.95 -3.51 -3.15
C VAL A 32 5.97 -4.81 -3.93
N LYS A 33 5.25 -5.80 -3.43
CA LYS A 33 5.14 -7.14 -3.99
C LYS A 33 3.70 -7.61 -3.98
N VAL A 34 3.44 -8.67 -4.75
CA VAL A 34 2.11 -9.29 -4.80
C VAL A 34 1.73 -9.75 -3.38
N GLY A 35 0.62 -9.21 -2.86
CA GLY A 35 0.11 -9.54 -1.53
C GLY A 35 0.72 -8.74 -0.37
N SER A 36 1.72 -7.91 -0.59
CA SER A 36 2.33 -7.11 0.50
C SER A 36 3.02 -5.84 0.00
N ALA A 37 2.94 -4.76 0.78
CA ALA A 37 3.68 -3.54 0.56
C ALA A 37 4.44 -3.14 1.83
N VAL A 38 5.67 -2.67 1.65
CA VAL A 38 6.54 -2.14 2.68
C VAL A 38 6.70 -0.65 2.42
N VAL A 39 6.28 0.16 3.38
CA VAL A 39 6.34 1.62 3.30
C VAL A 39 6.90 2.20 4.59
N ASP A 40 7.60 3.31 4.48
CA ASP A 40 7.98 4.18 5.57
C ASP A 40 6.91 5.27 5.68
N ALA A 41 6.15 5.22 6.77
CA ALA A 41 5.00 6.07 7.04
C ALA A 41 4.80 6.16 8.56
N ASP A 42 4.58 7.37 9.05
CA ASP A 42 4.16 7.68 10.42
C ASP A 42 2.67 7.35 10.62
N ALA A 43 2.21 7.41 11.87
CA ALA A 43 0.82 7.09 12.23
C ALA A 43 -0.24 7.87 11.42
N ALA A 44 0.04 9.12 11.07
CA ALA A 44 -0.84 9.95 10.24
C ALA A 44 -0.89 9.48 8.78
N GLN A 45 0.25 9.05 8.22
CA GLN A 45 0.35 8.57 6.84
C GLN A 45 -0.13 7.13 6.71
N GLN A 46 -0.11 6.36 7.80
CA GLN A 46 -0.66 5.02 7.87
C GLN A 46 -2.11 4.97 7.40
N ALA A 47 -2.96 5.86 7.92
CA ALA A 47 -4.34 5.96 7.50
C ALA A 47 -4.46 6.35 6.02
N ALA A 48 -3.66 7.33 5.56
CA ALA A 48 -3.66 7.78 4.17
C ALA A 48 -3.21 6.69 3.19
N ALA A 49 -2.22 5.88 3.56
CA ALA A 49 -1.74 4.74 2.79
C ALA A 49 -2.83 3.67 2.62
N LEU A 50 -3.49 3.30 3.72
CA LEU A 50 -4.60 2.35 3.70
C LEU A 50 -5.76 2.87 2.83
N GLU A 51 -6.09 4.16 2.94
CA GLU A 51 -7.15 4.77 2.16
C GLU A 51 -6.80 4.83 0.65
N ALA A 52 -5.54 5.12 0.31
CA ALA A 52 -5.06 5.12 -1.06
C ALA A 52 -5.14 3.72 -1.70
N ILE A 53 -4.78 2.67 -0.96
CA ILE A 53 -4.89 1.28 -1.43
C ILE A 53 -6.37 0.88 -1.59
N GLN A 54 -7.24 1.28 -0.66
CA GLN A 54 -8.70 1.05 -0.78
C GLN A 54 -9.31 1.75 -1.99
N LYS A 55 -8.91 3.00 -2.26
CA LYS A 55 -9.31 3.74 -3.47
C LYS A 55 -8.84 3.07 -4.76
N ALA A 56 -7.74 2.33 -4.71
CA ALA A 56 -7.27 1.51 -5.83
C ALA A 56 -8.07 0.20 -6.00
N GLY A 57 -9.00 -0.11 -5.10
CA GLY A 57 -9.88 -1.27 -5.15
C GLY A 57 -9.31 -2.53 -4.48
N TYR A 58 -8.32 -2.38 -3.60
CA TYR A 58 -7.70 -3.48 -2.87
C TYR A 58 -7.98 -3.35 -1.36
N GLN A 59 -7.89 -4.47 -0.64
CA GLN A 59 -8.09 -4.49 0.81
C GLN A 59 -6.74 -4.58 1.52
N PRO A 60 -6.21 -3.45 2.04
CA PRO A 60 -5.02 -3.48 2.87
C PRO A 60 -5.39 -3.89 4.31
N HIS A 61 -4.63 -4.78 4.90
CA HIS A 61 -4.69 -5.12 6.31
C HIS A 61 -3.29 -5.08 6.92
N ILE A 62 -3.23 -4.79 8.22
CA ILE A 62 -1.98 -4.82 8.98
C ILE A 62 -1.89 -6.22 9.59
N PRO A 63 -0.94 -7.06 9.20
CA PRO A 63 -0.75 -8.35 9.85
C PRO A 63 -0.36 -8.09 11.31
N VAL A 64 -1.14 -8.66 12.24
CA VAL A 64 -0.95 -8.53 13.69
C VAL A 64 0.21 -9.39 14.18
#